data_AF-A0A7C1B402-F1
#
_entry.id   AF-A0A7C1B402-F1
#
_cell.length_a   1.000
_cell.length_b   1.000
_cell.length_c   1.000
_cell.angle_alpha   90.00
_cell.angle_beta   90.00
_cell.angle_gamma   90.00
#
_symmetry.space_group_name_H-M   'P 1'
#
loop_
_entity.id
_entity.type
_entity.pdbx_description
1 polymer ?
#
loop_
_entity_poly.entity_id
_entity_poly.type
_entity_poly.pdbx_seq_one_letter_code
_entity_poly.pdbx_strand_id
1 'polypeptide(L)'
;MREETLILMHKDIKDLIEMKKVIEAVENAFRGFEEGLCRMPPKVYLDLPEFSGDFRAMPARIGRCATLKWVNSHPENRGYPTVMAVVILNDARTGFPLAVMDGTLITTYRTGAASAVASKYLARNDSSTLGLVGCGVQARSQLLAISEVFDIDLVKIYDISEEKMQQLKRDASGYNIVYAPLEEVSACDILSTTTPARKPIIRREWIGEGAHI
;
A
#
# COMPACT_ATOMS: atom_id res chain seq x y z
N MET A 1 -28.75 25.27 4.90
CA MET A 1 -28.77 24.02 4.12
C MET A 1 -28.39 22.89 5.05
N ARG A 2 -29.07 21.74 5.01
CA ARG A 2 -28.58 20.55 5.73
C ARG A 2 -27.29 20.11 5.02
N GLU A 3 -26.22 19.90 5.78
CA GLU A 3 -25.02 19.27 5.24
C GLU A 3 -25.40 17.84 4.80
N GLU A 4 -25.01 17.44 3.60
CA GLU A 4 -25.21 16.09 3.07
C GLU A 4 -23.88 15.34 3.08
N THR A 5 -23.91 14.06 3.47
CA THR A 5 -22.72 13.20 3.44
C THR A 5 -22.43 12.77 2.01
N LEU A 6 -21.22 13.04 1.54
CA LEU A 6 -20.76 12.61 0.21
C LEU A 6 -20.47 11.10 0.19
N ILE A 7 -20.96 10.40 -0.82
CA ILE A 7 -20.63 8.99 -1.05
C ILE A 7 -19.70 8.88 -2.26
N LEU A 8 -18.50 8.34 -2.06
CA LEU A 8 -17.52 8.13 -3.15
C LEU A 8 -17.29 6.63 -3.36
N MET A 9 -17.69 6.16 -4.53
CA MET A 9 -17.52 4.78 -4.96
C MET A 9 -16.09 4.56 -5.46
N HIS A 10 -15.74 3.29 -5.69
CA HIS A 10 -14.42 2.92 -6.20
C HIS A 10 -14.02 3.70 -7.46
N LYS A 11 -14.97 3.92 -8.39
CA LYS A 11 -14.73 4.69 -9.61
C LYS A 11 -14.35 6.14 -9.29
N ASP A 12 -15.08 6.79 -8.38
CA ASP A 12 -14.80 8.18 -8.00
C ASP A 12 -13.41 8.29 -7.37
N ILE A 13 -13.04 7.35 -6.49
CA ILE A 13 -11.69 7.30 -5.91
C ILE A 13 -10.63 7.09 -7.00
N LYS A 14 -10.86 6.17 -7.94
CA LYS A 14 -9.94 5.91 -9.05
C LYS A 14 -9.71 7.17 -9.91
N ASP A 15 -10.75 7.95 -10.15
CA ASP A 15 -10.69 9.15 -10.98
C ASP A 15 -10.04 10.34 -10.23
N LEU A 16 -9.99 10.32 -8.89
CA LEU A 16 -9.47 11.40 -8.04
C LEU A 16 -8.08 11.13 -7.46
N ILE A 17 -7.65 9.88 -7.35
CA ILE A 17 -6.42 9.50 -6.63
C ILE A 17 -5.18 9.61 -7.51
N GLU A 18 -4.18 10.36 -7.05
CA GLU A 18 -2.90 10.54 -7.73
C GLU A 18 -1.75 10.08 -6.82
N MET A 19 -0.90 9.16 -7.27
CA MET A 19 0.13 8.55 -6.43
C MET A 19 1.04 9.59 -5.78
N LYS A 20 1.53 10.57 -6.54
CA LYS A 20 2.36 11.66 -6.03
C LYS A 20 1.72 12.42 -4.85
N LYS A 21 0.43 12.77 -4.96
CA LYS A 21 -0.32 13.42 -3.86
C LYS A 21 -0.48 12.51 -2.65
N VAL A 22 -0.64 11.20 -2.87
CA VAL A 22 -0.71 10.22 -1.77
C VAL A 22 0.64 10.10 -1.06
N ILE A 23 1.77 10.11 -1.78
CA ILE A 23 3.12 10.14 -1.20
C ILE A 23 3.28 11.37 -0.31
N GLU A 24 2.95 12.56 -0.81
CA GLU A 24 3.00 13.81 -0.04
C GLU A 24 2.10 13.75 1.22
N ALA A 25 0.87 13.24 1.08
CA ALA A 25 -0.06 13.10 2.20
C ALA A 25 0.45 12.12 3.27
N VAL A 26 1.04 11.00 2.85
CA VAL A 26 1.60 9.99 3.76
C VAL A 26 2.85 10.52 4.46
N GLU A 27 3.74 11.20 3.75
CA GLU A 27 4.93 11.84 4.32
C GLU A 27 4.55 12.88 5.39
N ASN A 28 3.56 13.72 5.09
CA ASN A 28 3.02 14.68 6.05
C ASN A 28 2.32 14.01 7.24
N ALA A 29 1.66 12.87 7.03
CA ALA A 29 1.04 12.12 8.11
C ALA A 29 2.06 11.50 9.07
N PHE A 30 3.17 10.96 8.55
CA PHE A 30 4.29 10.49 9.38
C PHE A 30 4.91 11.63 10.19
N ARG A 31 5.22 12.76 9.55
CA ARG A 31 5.74 13.95 10.24
C ARG A 31 4.77 14.44 11.33
N GLY A 32 3.50 14.60 11.00
CA GLY A 32 2.48 15.06 11.94
C GLY A 32 2.24 14.08 13.09
N PHE A 33 2.47 12.78 12.90
CA PHE A 33 2.41 11.81 13.98
C PHE A 33 3.55 12.00 14.98
N GLU A 34 4.77 12.16 14.48
CA GLU A 34 5.96 12.42 15.32
C GLU A 34 5.84 13.76 16.07
N GLU A 35 5.31 14.79 15.43
CA GLU A 35 5.08 16.11 16.03
C GLU A 35 3.89 16.15 17.01
N GLY A 36 3.22 15.02 17.27
CA GLY A 36 2.07 14.94 18.19
C GLY A 36 0.79 15.60 17.67
N LEU A 37 0.75 15.95 16.38
CA LEU A 37 -0.42 16.55 15.71
C LEU A 37 -1.50 15.53 15.35
N CYS A 38 -1.16 14.24 15.38
CA CYS A 38 -2.07 13.13 15.12
C CYS A 38 -2.55 12.45 16.41
N ARG A 39 -3.78 11.95 16.38
CA ARG A 39 -4.27 10.95 17.36
C ARG A 39 -4.59 9.68 16.59
N MET A 40 -4.00 8.56 16.97
CA MET A 40 -4.22 7.27 16.32
C MET A 40 -4.17 6.18 17.40
N PRO A 41 -5.32 5.85 18.04
CA PRO A 41 -5.35 4.80 19.03
C PRO A 41 -5.11 3.43 18.40
N PRO A 42 -4.87 2.38 19.20
CA PRO A 42 -4.71 1.02 18.70
C PRO A 42 -5.89 0.57 17.84
N LYS A 43 -5.62 -0.30 16.86
CA LYS A 43 -6.65 -0.93 16.06
C LYS A 43 -7.56 -1.78 16.94
N VAL A 44 -8.84 -1.81 16.62
CA VAL A 44 -9.79 -2.77 17.20
C VAL A 44 -10.02 -3.89 16.18
N TYR A 45 -9.93 -5.13 16.65
CA TYR A 45 -10.06 -6.34 15.83
C TYR A 45 -11.39 -7.02 16.12
N LEU A 46 -11.99 -7.57 15.06
CA LEU A 46 -13.11 -8.50 15.12
C LEU A 46 -12.70 -9.75 14.36
N ASP A 47 -12.25 -10.76 15.10
CA ASP A 47 -11.81 -12.04 14.54
C ASP A 47 -13.01 -12.89 14.12
N LEU A 48 -12.91 -13.52 12.95
CA LEU A 48 -13.93 -14.39 12.36
C LEU A 48 -13.31 -15.74 11.96
N PRO A 49 -12.87 -16.57 12.93
CA PRO A 49 -12.16 -17.82 12.66
C PRO A 49 -12.98 -18.80 11.81
N GLU A 50 -14.30 -18.82 11.98
CA GLU A 50 -15.23 -19.65 11.20
C GLU A 50 -15.32 -19.26 9.72
N PHE A 51 -14.85 -18.06 9.36
CA PHE A 51 -14.81 -17.55 7.99
C PHE A 51 -13.38 -17.32 7.47
N SER A 52 -12.36 -17.82 8.19
CA SER A 52 -10.94 -17.61 7.87
C SER A 52 -10.62 -16.13 7.64
N GLY A 53 -11.15 -15.23 8.47
CA GLY A 53 -11.00 -13.79 8.27
C GLY A 53 -11.06 -12.94 9.53
N ASP A 54 -10.91 -11.64 9.33
CA ASP A 54 -11.09 -10.63 10.36
C ASP A 54 -11.61 -9.32 9.77
N PHE A 55 -12.12 -8.45 10.65
CA PHE A 55 -12.28 -7.02 10.40
C PHE A 55 -11.47 -6.19 11.38
N ARG A 56 -11.12 -4.97 10.95
CA ARG A 56 -10.30 -4.03 11.71
C ARG A 56 -10.87 -2.63 11.62
N ALA A 57 -11.10 -2.01 12.77
CA ALA A 57 -11.37 -0.58 12.88
C ALA A 57 -10.06 0.17 13.14
N MET A 58 -9.76 1.12 12.27
CA MET A 58 -8.56 1.94 12.34
C MET A 58 -8.95 3.42 12.38
N PRO A 59 -9.27 3.98 13.55
CA PRO A 59 -9.57 5.39 13.68
C PRO A 59 -8.29 6.24 13.75
N ALA A 60 -8.32 7.44 13.19
CA ALA A 60 -7.25 8.43 13.31
C ALA A 60 -7.82 9.86 13.24
N ARG A 61 -7.08 10.83 13.76
CA ARG A 61 -7.38 12.26 13.61
C ARG A 61 -6.11 13.04 13.32
N ILE A 62 -6.14 13.85 12.27
CA ILE A 62 -5.12 14.86 11.96
C ILE A 62 -5.84 16.17 11.58
N GLY A 63 -5.42 17.29 12.18
CA GLY A 63 -6.12 18.57 12.02
C GLY A 63 -7.63 18.44 12.31
N ARG A 64 -8.47 18.86 11.35
CA ARG A 64 -9.94 18.75 11.41
C ARG A 64 -10.51 17.46 10.83
N CYS A 65 -9.66 16.57 10.31
CA CYS A 65 -10.09 15.31 9.72
C CYS A 65 -10.04 14.21 10.79
N ALA A 66 -11.20 13.71 11.20
CA ALA A 66 -11.31 12.46 11.94
C ALA A 66 -11.76 11.36 10.99
N THR A 67 -11.05 10.23 10.95
CA THR A 67 -11.36 9.13 10.04
C THR A 67 -11.53 7.82 10.79
N LEU A 68 -12.36 6.94 10.24
CA LEU A 68 -12.41 5.53 10.58
C LEU A 68 -12.28 4.72 9.30
N LYS A 69 -11.24 3.90 9.20
CA LYS A 69 -11.21 2.85 8.19
C LYS A 69 -11.75 1.56 8.80
N TRP A 70 -12.79 1.01 8.18
CA TRP A 70 -13.29 -0.34 8.44
C TRP A 70 -12.83 -1.24 7.30
N VAL A 71 -11.97 -2.22 7.60
CA VAL A 71 -11.31 -3.05 6.59
C VAL A 71 -11.36 -4.53 6.97
N ASN A 72 -11.61 -5.40 5.99
CA ASN A 72 -11.54 -6.85 6.19
C ASN A 72 -10.20 -7.44 5.70
N SER A 73 -9.91 -8.66 6.14
CA SER A 73 -8.88 -9.51 5.55
C SER A 73 -9.38 -10.95 5.52
N HIS A 74 -9.76 -11.45 4.33
CA HIS A 74 -10.26 -12.81 4.13
C HIS A 74 -9.46 -13.49 3.01
N PRO A 75 -8.35 -14.19 3.34
CA PRO A 75 -7.44 -14.79 2.35
C PRO A 75 -8.12 -15.77 1.38
N GLU A 76 -9.20 -16.41 1.82
CA GLU A 76 -9.94 -17.42 1.05
C GLU A 76 -11.18 -16.86 0.33
N ASN A 77 -11.34 -15.54 0.25
CA ASN A 77 -12.46 -14.92 -0.46
C ASN A 77 -12.55 -15.42 -1.90
N ARG A 78 -13.70 -16.00 -2.26
CA ARG A 78 -14.02 -16.44 -3.63
C ARG A 78 -14.95 -15.42 -4.28
N GLY A 79 -14.55 -14.89 -5.42
CA GLY A 79 -15.34 -13.88 -6.16
C GLY A 79 -15.22 -12.45 -5.61
N TYR A 80 -14.45 -12.23 -4.55
CA TYR A 80 -14.19 -10.91 -3.96
C TYR A 80 -12.71 -10.70 -3.67
N PRO A 81 -12.21 -9.46 -3.61
CA PRO A 81 -10.87 -9.18 -3.12
C PRO A 81 -10.65 -9.67 -1.68
N THR A 82 -9.43 -10.09 -1.37
CA THR A 82 -9.00 -10.48 -0.01
C THR A 82 -9.15 -9.34 0.99
N VAL A 83 -8.87 -8.11 0.56
CA VAL A 83 -8.94 -6.90 1.37
C VAL A 83 -9.87 -5.91 0.68
N MET A 84 -10.92 -5.52 1.39
CA MET A 84 -11.89 -4.48 1.02
C MET A 84 -12.05 -3.56 2.22
N ALA A 85 -12.26 -2.28 1.96
CA ALA A 85 -12.42 -1.32 3.05
C ALA A 85 -13.40 -0.22 2.69
N VAL A 86 -13.93 0.41 3.73
CA VAL A 86 -14.62 1.70 3.66
C VAL A 86 -13.89 2.67 4.56
N VAL A 87 -13.78 3.93 4.13
CA VAL A 87 -13.28 5.04 4.96
C VAL A 87 -14.42 6.01 5.20
N ILE A 88 -14.68 6.29 6.48
CA ILE A 88 -15.58 7.37 6.90
C ILE A 88 -14.70 8.56 7.31
N LEU A 89 -15.00 9.73 6.77
CA LEU A 89 -14.36 11.01 7.11
C LEU A 89 -15.39 11.90 7.82
N ASN A 90 -15.00 12.41 8.98
CA ASN A 90 -15.79 13.33 9.81
C ASN A 90 -15.06 14.66 10.00
N ASP A 91 -15.81 15.76 10.13
CA ASP A 91 -15.28 17.00 10.70
C ASP A 91 -15.11 16.79 12.21
N ALA A 92 -13.86 16.80 12.69
CA ALA A 92 -13.53 16.60 14.09
C ALA A 92 -14.15 17.65 15.03
N ARG A 93 -14.58 18.81 14.50
CA ARG A 93 -15.21 19.89 15.28
C ARG A 93 -16.69 19.64 15.55
N THR A 94 -17.42 19.11 14.56
CA THR A 94 -18.88 18.96 14.62
C THR A 94 -19.32 17.51 14.78
N GLY A 95 -18.42 16.55 14.49
CA GLY A 95 -18.73 15.13 14.38
C GLY A 95 -19.43 14.75 13.06
N PHE A 96 -19.77 15.73 12.21
CA PHE A 96 -20.54 15.49 10.99
C PHE A 96 -19.77 14.59 10.00
N PRO A 97 -20.39 13.51 9.48
CA PRO A 97 -19.76 12.65 8.48
C PRO A 97 -19.74 13.35 7.11
N LEU A 98 -18.58 13.90 6.77
CA LEU A 98 -18.34 14.60 5.51
C LEU A 98 -18.41 13.65 4.32
N ALA A 99 -17.82 12.46 4.44
CA ALA A 99 -17.81 11.48 3.36
C ALA A 99 -17.73 10.03 3.83
N VAL A 100 -18.28 9.12 3.03
CA VAL A 100 -18.08 7.67 3.09
C VAL A 100 -17.54 7.21 1.75
N MET A 101 -16.38 6.55 1.75
CA MET A 101 -15.57 6.33 0.55
C MET A 101 -15.11 4.87 0.42
N ASP A 102 -14.94 4.37 -0.80
CA ASP A 102 -14.17 3.12 -1.02
C ASP A 102 -12.77 3.28 -0.42
N GLY A 103 -12.46 2.44 0.56
CA GLY A 103 -11.16 2.41 1.22
C GLY A 103 -10.19 1.42 0.58
N THR A 104 -10.64 0.62 -0.39
CA THR A 104 -9.87 -0.47 -0.99
C THR A 104 -8.72 0.08 -1.81
N LEU A 105 -9.00 0.98 -2.76
CA LEU A 105 -7.96 1.61 -3.58
C LEU A 105 -7.08 2.54 -2.74
N ILE A 106 -7.69 3.32 -1.84
CA ILE A 106 -6.97 4.18 -0.88
C ILE A 106 -5.95 3.35 -0.09
N THR A 107 -6.35 2.18 0.42
CA THR A 107 -5.47 1.31 1.19
C THR A 107 -4.29 0.81 0.34
N THR A 108 -4.52 0.46 -0.92
CA THR A 108 -3.46 0.04 -1.85
C THR A 108 -2.47 1.16 -2.13
N TYR A 109 -2.96 2.35 -2.49
CA TYR A 109 -2.12 3.50 -2.82
C TYR A 109 -1.30 3.98 -1.63
N ARG A 110 -1.95 4.21 -0.47
CA ARG A 110 -1.25 4.69 0.73
C ARG A 110 -0.21 3.70 1.26
N THR A 111 -0.36 2.41 0.96
CA THR A 111 0.63 1.39 1.37
C THR A 111 1.88 1.45 0.49
N GLY A 112 1.72 1.56 -0.84
CA GLY A 112 2.85 1.81 -1.74
C GLY A 112 3.52 3.15 -1.45
N ALA A 113 2.74 4.20 -1.22
CA ALA A 113 3.24 5.52 -0.87
C ALA A 113 4.05 5.53 0.44
N ALA A 114 3.64 4.77 1.46
CA ALA A 114 4.42 4.64 2.69
C ALA A 114 5.80 4.02 2.44
N SER A 115 5.87 3.00 1.58
CA SER A 115 7.14 2.41 1.17
C SER A 115 7.97 3.39 0.34
N ALA A 116 7.38 4.14 -0.59
CA ALA A 116 8.11 5.18 -1.32
C ALA A 116 8.70 6.26 -0.41
N VAL A 117 7.95 6.71 0.62
CA VAL A 117 8.46 7.62 1.64
C VAL A 117 9.62 6.98 2.41
N ALA A 118 9.49 5.72 2.85
CA ALA A 118 10.58 5.01 3.51
C ALA A 118 11.83 4.92 2.61
N SER A 119 11.67 4.47 1.36
CA SER A 119 12.75 4.35 0.39
C SER A 119 13.44 5.68 0.13
N LYS A 120 12.68 6.78 -0.04
CA LYS A 120 13.22 8.14 -0.23
C LYS A 120 14.21 8.55 0.87
N TYR A 121 13.99 8.09 2.11
CA TYR A 121 14.82 8.46 3.26
C TYR A 121 15.87 7.41 3.65
N LEU A 122 15.71 6.15 3.24
CA LEU A 122 16.50 5.02 3.73
C LEU A 122 17.29 4.29 2.64
N ALA A 123 16.84 4.34 1.38
CA ALA A 123 17.57 3.77 0.26
C ALA A 123 18.69 4.70 -0.21
N ARG A 124 19.64 4.16 -0.97
CA ARG A 124 20.67 4.99 -1.62
C ARG A 124 20.01 5.90 -2.66
N ASN A 125 20.49 7.13 -2.77
CA ASN A 125 19.94 8.11 -3.72
C ASN A 125 20.14 7.71 -5.19
N ASP A 126 21.10 6.84 -5.48
CA ASP A 126 21.43 6.30 -6.80
C ASP A 126 20.81 4.91 -7.07
N SER A 127 19.87 4.47 -6.22
CA SER A 127 19.11 3.23 -6.45
C SER A 127 18.36 3.29 -7.78
N SER A 128 18.62 2.35 -8.69
CA SER A 128 17.93 2.27 -9.99
C SER A 128 17.33 0.90 -10.31
N THR A 129 17.52 -0.10 -9.44
CA THR A 129 16.90 -1.42 -9.59
C THR A 129 15.87 -1.72 -8.50
N LEU A 130 14.70 -2.22 -8.91
CA LEU A 130 13.61 -2.61 -8.01
C LEU A 130 13.30 -4.10 -8.11
N GLY A 131 13.43 -4.82 -6.99
CA GLY A 131 12.99 -6.20 -6.83
C GLY A 131 11.59 -6.28 -6.25
N LEU A 132 10.68 -7.03 -6.89
CA LEU A 132 9.34 -7.31 -6.36
C LEU A 132 9.19 -8.82 -6.10
N VAL A 133 9.06 -9.19 -4.83
CA VAL A 133 8.78 -10.56 -4.41
C VAL A 133 7.31 -10.65 -4.00
N GLY A 134 6.52 -11.37 -4.80
CA GLY A 134 5.07 -11.30 -4.83
C GLY A 134 4.60 -10.30 -5.89
N CYS A 135 3.69 -10.73 -6.76
CA CYS A 135 3.16 -9.96 -7.89
C CYS A 135 1.65 -9.67 -7.73
N GLY A 136 1.20 -9.52 -6.48
CA GLY A 136 -0.18 -9.20 -6.14
C GLY A 136 -0.52 -7.71 -6.27
N VAL A 137 -1.68 -7.32 -5.71
CA VAL A 137 -2.17 -5.93 -5.73
C VAL A 137 -1.15 -4.94 -5.15
N GLN A 138 -0.46 -5.30 -4.06
CA GLN A 138 0.53 -4.42 -3.44
C GLN A 138 1.78 -4.24 -4.30
N ALA A 139 2.23 -5.24 -5.04
CA ALA A 139 3.40 -5.11 -5.92
C ALA A 139 3.22 -3.97 -6.94
N ARG A 140 1.99 -3.75 -7.40
CA ARG A 140 1.62 -2.69 -8.34
C ARG A 140 1.75 -1.30 -7.73
N SER A 141 1.25 -1.13 -6.50
CA SER A 141 1.37 0.16 -5.81
C SER A 141 2.79 0.43 -5.34
N GLN A 142 3.57 -0.60 -4.98
CA GLN A 142 5.00 -0.50 -4.71
C GLN A 142 5.75 0.00 -5.94
N LEU A 143 5.57 -0.66 -7.09
CA LEU A 143 6.16 -0.25 -8.37
C LEU A 143 5.82 1.20 -8.71
N LEU A 144 4.53 1.54 -8.70
CA LEU A 144 4.08 2.90 -9.04
C LEU A 144 4.66 3.94 -8.07
N ALA A 145 4.60 3.70 -6.76
CA ALA A 145 5.03 4.69 -5.77
C ALA A 145 6.55 4.87 -5.73
N ILE A 146 7.33 3.78 -5.79
CA ILE A 146 8.80 3.85 -5.76
C ILE A 146 9.32 4.54 -7.03
N SER A 147 8.69 4.30 -8.18
CA SER A 147 9.07 4.95 -9.44
C SER A 147 8.70 6.44 -9.51
N GLU A 148 7.88 6.96 -8.59
CA GLU A 148 7.63 8.41 -8.46
C GLU A 148 8.77 9.13 -7.71
N VAL A 149 9.60 8.38 -6.97
CA VAL A 149 10.68 8.94 -6.13
C VAL A 149 12.08 8.52 -6.57
N PHE A 150 12.22 7.46 -7.37
CA PHE A 150 13.46 7.00 -7.99
C PHE A 150 13.31 6.83 -9.49
N ASP A 151 14.38 7.07 -10.24
CA ASP A 151 14.48 6.72 -11.66
C ASP A 151 14.86 5.23 -11.77
N ILE A 152 13.85 4.37 -11.90
CA ILE A 152 14.03 2.91 -11.90
C ILE A 152 14.27 2.41 -13.33
N ASP A 153 15.50 1.96 -13.60
CA ASP A 153 15.94 1.43 -14.90
C ASP A 153 15.45 0.00 -15.16
N LEU A 154 15.37 -0.81 -14.10
CA LEU A 154 15.08 -2.23 -14.19
C LEU A 154 14.26 -2.72 -13.00
N VAL A 155 13.16 -3.41 -13.30
CA VAL A 155 12.33 -4.08 -12.32
C VAL A 155 12.46 -5.58 -12.49
N LYS A 156 12.93 -6.28 -11.45
CA LYS A 156 12.96 -7.74 -11.41
C LYS A 156 11.79 -8.25 -10.58
N ILE A 157 11.04 -9.22 -11.10
CA ILE A 157 9.86 -9.75 -10.40
C ILE A 157 9.93 -11.25 -10.21
N TYR A 158 9.38 -11.71 -9.08
CA TYR A 158 9.18 -13.12 -8.76
C TYR A 158 7.84 -13.33 -8.04
N ASP A 159 7.10 -14.36 -8.44
CA ASP A 159 5.94 -14.91 -7.72
C ASP A 159 5.90 -16.43 -7.93
N ILE A 160 5.29 -17.16 -7.00
CA ILE A 160 5.01 -18.59 -7.17
C ILE A 160 3.99 -18.86 -8.29
N SER A 161 3.19 -17.85 -8.63
CA SER A 161 2.22 -17.88 -9.71
C SER A 161 2.76 -17.14 -10.93
N GLU A 162 3.07 -17.91 -11.97
CA GLU A 162 3.51 -17.36 -13.26
C GLU A 162 2.46 -16.42 -13.87
N GLU A 163 1.17 -16.77 -13.75
CA GLU A 163 0.05 -15.94 -14.21
C GLU A 163 0.09 -14.53 -13.61
N LYS A 164 0.38 -14.41 -12.30
CA LYS A 164 0.50 -13.10 -11.64
C LYS A 164 1.69 -12.30 -12.14
N MET A 165 2.84 -12.94 -12.38
CA MET A 165 4.01 -12.27 -12.96
C MET A 165 3.69 -11.73 -14.37
N GLN A 166 3.06 -12.56 -15.21
CA GLN A 166 2.65 -12.16 -16.55
C GLN A 166 1.63 -11.02 -16.51
N GLN A 167 0.64 -11.08 -15.62
CA GLN A 167 -0.35 -10.02 -15.46
C GLN A 167 0.30 -8.72 -14.97
N LEU A 168 1.27 -8.79 -14.04
CA LEU A 168 2.01 -7.60 -13.59
C LEU A 168 2.75 -6.95 -14.75
N LYS A 169 3.53 -7.73 -15.50
CA LYS A 169 4.30 -7.24 -16.65
C LYS A 169 3.41 -6.67 -17.76
N ARG A 170 2.25 -7.27 -18.02
CA ARG A 170 1.27 -6.75 -19.00
C ARG A 170 0.69 -5.39 -18.59
N ASP A 171 0.24 -5.28 -17.35
CA ASP A 171 -0.43 -4.05 -16.87
C ASP A 171 0.55 -2.88 -16.66
N ALA A 172 1.83 -3.19 -16.46
CA ALA A 172 2.90 -2.23 -16.23
C ALA A 172 3.86 -2.17 -17.43
N SER A 173 3.33 -2.22 -18.65
CA SER A 173 4.11 -2.25 -19.90
C SER A 173 5.00 -1.03 -20.15
N GLY A 174 4.78 0.07 -19.43
CA GLY A 174 5.65 1.25 -19.43
C GLY A 174 6.95 1.09 -18.63
N TYR A 175 7.13 -0.02 -17.91
CA TYR A 175 8.31 -0.31 -17.10
C TYR A 175 9.15 -1.44 -17.71
N ASN A 176 10.47 -1.34 -17.56
CA ASN A 176 11.39 -2.41 -17.95
C ASN A 176 11.36 -3.56 -16.94
N ILE A 177 10.42 -4.49 -17.12
CA ILE A 177 10.19 -5.62 -16.20
C ILE A 177 10.75 -6.93 -16.76
N VAL A 178 11.56 -7.63 -15.95
CA VAL A 178 12.07 -8.97 -16.24
C VAL A 178 11.66 -9.97 -15.16
N TYR A 179 11.46 -11.22 -15.56
CA TYR A 179 11.30 -12.33 -14.60
C TYR A 179 12.69 -12.77 -14.15
N ALA A 180 12.87 -12.99 -12.85
CA ALA A 180 14.15 -13.44 -12.32
C ALA A 180 13.92 -14.40 -11.13
N PRO A 181 14.86 -15.32 -10.85
CA PRO A 181 14.78 -16.16 -9.65
C PRO A 181 14.87 -15.30 -8.38
N LEU A 182 14.38 -15.84 -7.25
CA LEU A 182 14.34 -15.12 -5.96
C LEU A 182 15.69 -14.50 -5.58
N GLU A 183 16.79 -15.21 -5.79
CA GLU A 183 18.15 -14.72 -5.53
C GLU A 183 18.43 -13.41 -6.27
N GLU A 184 18.16 -13.37 -7.57
CA GLU A 184 18.45 -12.19 -8.40
C GLU A 184 17.49 -11.02 -8.14
N VAL A 185 16.23 -11.30 -7.81
CA VAL A 185 15.27 -10.25 -7.38
C VAL A 185 15.71 -9.65 -6.05
N SER A 186 16.23 -10.47 -5.14
CA SER A 186 16.66 -10.03 -3.80
C SER A 186 17.93 -9.18 -3.83
N ALA A 187 18.70 -9.24 -4.91
CA ALA A 187 19.94 -8.50 -5.11
C ALA A 187 19.74 -7.07 -5.66
N CYS A 188 18.50 -6.60 -5.84
CA CYS A 188 18.20 -5.24 -6.26
C CYS A 188 18.52 -4.19 -5.18
N ASP A 189 18.68 -2.92 -5.60
CA ASP A 189 18.93 -1.79 -4.70
C ASP A 189 17.76 -1.57 -3.73
N ILE A 190 16.53 -1.70 -4.24
CA ILE A 190 15.30 -1.65 -3.46
C ILE A 190 14.56 -2.99 -3.63
N LEU A 191 14.15 -3.62 -2.55
CA LEU A 191 13.45 -4.91 -2.55
C LEU A 191 12.11 -4.80 -1.83
N SER A 192 10.99 -4.87 -2.55
CA SER A 192 9.67 -4.95 -1.93
C SER A 192 9.19 -6.40 -1.80
N THR A 193 9.00 -6.85 -0.56
CA THR A 193 8.36 -8.15 -0.27
C THR A 193 6.87 -7.97 0.00
N THR A 194 6.00 -8.47 -0.88
CA THR A 194 4.54 -8.27 -0.82
C THR A 194 3.75 -9.57 -0.72
N THR A 195 4.41 -10.66 -0.32
CA THR A 195 3.77 -11.98 -0.14
C THR A 195 3.12 -12.14 1.23
N PRO A 196 2.08 -12.99 1.38
CA PRO A 196 1.55 -13.39 2.67
C PRO A 196 2.33 -14.54 3.32
N ALA A 197 3.60 -14.76 2.94
CA ALA A 197 4.39 -15.90 3.40
C ALA A 197 4.54 -15.89 4.93
N ARG A 198 4.33 -17.06 5.55
CA ARG A 198 4.47 -17.26 7.02
C ARG A 198 5.84 -17.83 7.41
N LYS A 199 6.71 -18.07 6.44
CA LYS A 199 8.08 -18.54 6.62
C LYS A 199 9.02 -17.60 5.85
N PRO A 200 10.26 -17.39 6.31
CA PRO A 200 11.25 -16.61 5.56
C PRO A 200 11.45 -17.17 4.15
N ILE A 201 11.37 -16.31 3.14
CA ILE A 201 11.57 -16.65 1.72
C ILE A 201 12.80 -15.98 1.10
N ILE A 202 13.36 -14.98 1.78
CA ILE A 202 14.57 -14.25 1.37
C ILE A 202 15.71 -14.70 2.28
N ARG A 203 16.87 -14.97 1.69
CA ARG A 203 18.07 -15.35 2.42
C ARG A 203 19.03 -14.16 2.53
N ARG A 204 19.80 -14.12 3.61
CA ARG A 204 20.71 -13.01 3.90
C ARG A 204 21.77 -12.86 2.82
N GLU A 205 22.29 -13.97 2.31
CA GLU A 205 23.32 -14.03 1.29
C GLU A 205 22.90 -13.48 -0.08
N TRP A 206 21.61 -13.28 -0.33
CA TRP A 206 21.10 -12.71 -1.58
C TRP A 206 21.00 -11.17 -1.53
N ILE A 207 21.05 -10.58 -0.34
CA ILE A 207 20.88 -9.14 -0.16
C ILE A 207 22.20 -8.43 -0.46
N GLY A 208 22.17 -7.55 -1.45
CA GLY A 208 23.32 -6.73 -1.83
C GLY A 208 23.69 -5.70 -0.75
N GLU A 209 24.96 -5.30 -0.73
CA GLU A 209 25.41 -4.22 0.15
C GLU A 209 24.72 -2.89 -0.22
N GLY A 210 24.17 -2.21 0.79
CA GLY A 210 23.44 -0.96 0.61
C GLY A 210 21.99 -1.11 0.14
N ALA A 211 21.48 -2.35 0.01
CA ALA A 211 20.08 -2.58 -0.34
C ALA A 211 19.09 -2.09 0.73
N HIS A 212 17.98 -1.52 0.28
CA HIS A 212 16.81 -1.19 1.11
C HIS A 212 15.70 -2.22 0.87
N ILE A 213 15.05 -2.69 1.94
CA ILE A 213 13.97 -3.68 1.92
C ILE A 213 12.72 -3.08 2.57
#